data_AF-A0A193LG52-F1
#
_entry.id   AF-A0A193LG52-F1
#
_cell.length_a   1.000
_cell.length_b   1.000
_cell.length_c   1.000
_cell.angle_alpha   90.00
_cell.angle_beta   90.00
_cell.angle_gamma   90.00
#
_symmetry.space_group_name_H-M   'P 1'
#
loop_
_entity.id
_entity.type
_entity.pdbx_description
1 polymer ?
#
loop_
_entity_poly.entity_id
_entity_poly.type
_entity_poly.pdbx_seq_one_letter_code
_entity_poly.pdbx_strand_id
1 'polypeptide(L)'
;MSSNTIDFLNTLEGVIRERATQPANDSYTAKLLAAGTRRIAQKVGEEGVEVALAATAGERAELLEETADLLYHLLVLLADSGVRLSDAVAILEARHGR
;
A
#
# COMPACT_ATOMS: atom_id res chain seq x y z
N MET A 1 -2.92 5.03 25.31
CA MET A 1 -2.24 4.00 24.51
C MET A 1 -1.63 4.69 23.32
N SER A 2 -0.30 4.79 23.25
CA SER A 2 0.38 5.23 22.03
C SER A 2 0.05 4.21 20.95
N SER A 3 -0.80 4.59 19.99
CA SER A 3 -1.01 3.82 18.77
C SER A 3 0.36 3.55 18.17
N ASN A 4 0.79 2.28 18.11
CA ASN A 4 2.05 1.94 17.46
C ASN A 4 1.88 2.35 15.98
N THR A 5 2.79 3.15 15.43
CA THR A 5 2.65 3.73 14.09
C THR A 5 2.45 2.64 13.03
N ILE A 6 3.03 1.46 13.24
CA ILE A 6 2.88 0.29 12.36
C ILE A 6 1.50 -0.38 12.49
N ASP A 7 0.83 -0.31 13.65
CA ASP A 7 -0.53 -0.85 13.83
C ASP A 7 -1.55 -0.11 12.94
N PHE A 8 -1.24 1.14 12.56
CA PHE A 8 -2.07 1.88 11.62
C PHE A 8 -2.10 1.23 10.23
N LEU A 9 -1.00 0.62 9.76
CA LEU A 9 -0.99 -0.10 8.49
C LEU A 9 -1.92 -1.32 8.52
N ASN A 10 -1.99 -2.02 9.65
CA ASN A 10 -2.95 -3.12 9.83
C ASN A 10 -4.40 -2.60 9.85
N THR A 11 -4.64 -1.46 10.51
CA THR A 11 -5.96 -0.79 10.50
C THR A 11 -6.35 -0.41 9.06
N LEU A 12 -5.42 0.19 8.31
CA LEU A 12 -5.61 0.59 6.92
C LEU A 12 -5.86 -0.62 6.01
N GLU A 13 -5.12 -1.72 6.18
CA GLU A 13 -5.37 -2.98 5.46
C GLU A 13 -6.81 -3.47 5.71
N GLY A 14 -7.28 -3.43 6.96
CA GLY A 14 -8.66 -3.79 7.32
C GLY A 14 -9.70 -2.94 6.57
N VAL A 15 -9.51 -1.62 6.57
CA VAL A 15 -10.39 -0.68 5.83
C VAL A 15 -10.38 -0.94 4.33
N ILE A 16 -9.21 -1.23 3.74
CA ILE A 16 -9.08 -1.54 2.30
C ILE A 16 -9.86 -2.81 1.96
N ARG A 17 -9.76 -3.86 2.79
CA ARG A 17 -10.49 -5.11 2.60
C ARG A 17 -12.00 -4.96 2.77
N GLU A 18 -12.43 -4.13 3.72
CA GLU A 18 -13.86 -3.79 3.85
C GLU A 18 -14.37 -3.14 2.56
N ARG A 19 -13.65 -2.14 2.04
CA ARG A 19 -13.99 -1.46 0.78
C ARG A 19 -13.96 -2.36 -0.44
N ALA A 20 -13.22 -3.46 -0.42
CA ALA A 20 -13.23 -4.46 -1.50
C ALA A 20 -14.60 -5.13 -1.68
N THR A 21 -15.45 -5.11 -0.64
CA THR A 21 -16.81 -5.66 -0.69
C THR A 21 -17.87 -4.63 -1.04
N GLN A 22 -17.49 -3.35 -1.17
CA GLN A 22 -18.40 -2.25 -1.44
C GLN A 22 -18.52 -1.97 -2.95
N PRO A 23 -19.66 -1.41 -3.39
CA PRO A 23 -19.82 -0.89 -4.75
C PRO A 23 -18.68 0.05 -5.18
N ALA A 24 -18.26 -0.06 -6.45
CA ALA A 24 -17.14 0.70 -6.98
C ALA A 24 -17.32 2.23 -6.84
N ASN A 25 -18.54 2.75 -6.85
CA ASN A 25 -18.82 4.18 -6.75
C ASN A 25 -18.65 4.76 -5.33
N ASP A 26 -18.52 3.92 -4.30
CA ASP A 26 -18.58 4.35 -2.90
C ASP A 26 -17.25 4.92 -2.38
N SER A 27 -16.12 4.48 -2.93
CA SER A 27 -14.81 4.98 -2.50
C SER A 27 -13.74 4.88 -3.59
N TYR A 28 -12.67 5.66 -3.45
CA TYR A 28 -11.50 5.56 -4.34
C TYR A 28 -10.90 4.14 -4.34
N THR A 29 -10.79 3.51 -3.16
CA THR A 29 -10.31 2.13 -3.02
C THR A 29 -11.20 1.14 -3.79
N ALA A 30 -12.53 1.25 -3.67
CA ALA A 30 -13.46 0.39 -4.39
C ALA A 30 -13.35 0.57 -5.91
N LYS A 31 -13.15 1.82 -6.39
CA LYS A 31 -12.88 2.09 -7.83
C LYS A 31 -11.61 1.41 -8.31
N LEU A 32 -10.51 1.47 -7.54
CA LEU A 32 -9.24 0.83 -7.90
C LEU A 32 -9.40 -0.68 -7.99
N LEU A 33 -10.02 -1.30 -6.98
CA LEU A 33 -10.26 -2.75 -6.95
C LEU A 33 -11.16 -3.19 -8.11
N ALA A 34 -12.22 -2.43 -8.41
CA ALA A 34 -13.07 -2.70 -9.57
C ALA A 34 -12.35 -2.51 -10.92
N ALA A 35 -11.32 -1.66 -10.99
CA ALA A 35 -10.48 -1.49 -12.18
C ALA A 35 -9.48 -2.65 -12.39
N GLY A 36 -9.29 -3.50 -11.37
CA GLY A 36 -8.52 -4.74 -11.43
C GLY A 36 -7.00 -4.57 -11.40
N THR A 37 -6.33 -5.71 -11.29
CA THR A 37 -4.89 -5.84 -11.01
C THR A 37 -4.01 -4.98 -11.92
N ARG A 38 -4.33 -4.85 -13.21
CA ARG A 38 -3.52 -4.04 -14.15
C ARG A 38 -3.43 -2.59 -13.72
N ARG A 39 -4.56 -1.97 -13.34
CA ARG A 39 -4.58 -0.55 -12.94
C ARG A 39 -3.91 -0.35 -11.59
N ILE A 40 -4.09 -1.30 -10.67
CA ILE A 40 -3.50 -1.25 -9.34
C ILE A 40 -1.97 -1.40 -9.42
N ALA A 41 -1.48 -2.39 -10.18
CA ALA A 41 -0.05 -2.61 -10.39
C ALA A 41 0.62 -1.42 -11.11
N GLN A 42 -0.10 -0.76 -12.03
CA GLN A 42 0.37 0.48 -12.63
C GLN A 42 0.62 1.55 -11.57
N LYS A 43 -0.33 1.78 -10.65
CA LYS A 43 -0.14 2.75 -9.55
C LYS A 43 1.08 2.40 -8.70
N VAL A 44 1.23 1.15 -8.27
CA VAL A 44 2.42 0.72 -7.51
C VAL A 44 3.73 1.02 -8.26
N GLY A 45 3.74 0.82 -9.58
CA GLY A 45 4.91 1.14 -10.42
C GLY A 45 5.17 2.65 -10.54
N GLU A 46 4.12 3.47 -10.68
CA GLU A 46 4.20 4.94 -10.70
C GLU A 46 4.81 5.45 -9.38
N GLU A 47 4.20 5.12 -8.24
CA GLU A 47 4.65 5.60 -6.92
C GLU A 47 6.08 5.13 -6.61
N GLY A 48 6.44 3.90 -7.01
CA GLY A 48 7.79 3.38 -6.82
C GLY A 48 8.86 4.17 -7.57
N VAL A 49 8.53 4.69 -8.75
CA VAL A 49 9.41 5.59 -9.51
C VAL A 49 9.44 6.97 -8.86
N GLU A 50 8.29 7.50 -8.45
CA GLU A 50 8.18 8.82 -7.80
C GLU A 50 8.97 8.88 -6.48
N VAL A 51 8.87 7.85 -5.63
CA VAL A 51 9.71 7.69 -4.42
C VAL A 51 11.20 7.75 -4.76
N ALA A 52 11.63 7.02 -5.80
CA ALA A 52 13.02 6.99 -6.20
C ALA A 52 13.50 8.36 -6.69
N LEU A 53 12.68 9.05 -7.49
CA LEU A 53 12.99 10.39 -8.00
C LEU A 53 13.08 11.42 -6.87
N ALA A 54 12.09 11.48 -5.98
CA ALA A 54 12.07 12.38 -4.83
C ALA A 54 13.30 12.19 -3.93
N ALA A 55 13.72 10.93 -3.72
CA ALA A 55 14.95 10.62 -2.99
C ALA A 55 16.20 11.18 -3.70
N THR A 56 16.29 11.05 -5.03
CA THR A 56 17.42 11.61 -5.79
C THR A 56 17.45 13.13 -5.86
N ALA A 57 16.27 13.77 -5.80
CA ALA A 57 16.13 15.23 -5.78
C ALA A 57 16.43 15.84 -4.39
N GLY A 58 16.47 15.02 -3.33
CA GLY A 58 16.66 15.50 -1.96
C GLY A 58 15.40 16.16 -1.37
N GLU A 59 14.24 15.93 -1.97
CA GLU A 59 12.97 16.55 -1.60
C GLU A 59 12.28 15.73 -0.52
N ARG A 60 12.60 16.02 0.75
CA ARG A 60 12.11 15.22 1.88
C ARG A 60 10.58 15.17 2.00
N ALA A 61 9.88 16.27 1.66
CA ALA A 61 8.42 16.33 1.76
C ALA A 61 7.79 15.39 0.72
N GLU A 62 8.17 15.54 -0.54
CA GLU A 62 7.73 14.69 -1.65
C GLU A 62 8.07 13.21 -1.36
N LEU A 63 9.29 12.91 -0.90
CA LEU A 63 9.66 11.54 -0.53
C LEU A 63 8.70 10.90 0.48
N LEU A 64 8.20 11.67 1.46
CA LEU A 64 7.25 11.16 2.45
C LEU A 64 5.84 10.98 1.86
N GLU A 65 5.40 11.89 1.00
CA GLU A 65 4.11 11.79 0.30
C GLU A 65 4.08 10.57 -0.63
N GLU A 66 5.08 10.43 -1.51
CA GLU A 66 5.19 9.31 -2.45
C GLU A 66 5.38 7.96 -1.72
N THR A 67 6.08 7.97 -0.58
CA THR A 67 6.21 6.75 0.23
C THR A 67 4.86 6.34 0.84
N ALA A 68 4.05 7.31 1.27
CA ALA A 68 2.72 7.04 1.79
C ALA A 68 1.79 6.47 0.69
N ASP A 69 1.85 7.04 -0.51
CA ASP A 69 1.07 6.57 -1.66
C ASP A 69 1.53 5.19 -2.12
N LEU A 70 2.84 4.93 -2.17
CA LEU A 70 3.38 3.60 -2.43
C LEU A 70 2.89 2.56 -1.42
N LEU A 71 2.92 2.87 -0.13
CA LEU A 71 2.43 1.96 0.91
C LEU A 71 0.93 1.69 0.76
N TYR A 72 0.13 2.72 0.50
CA TYR A 72 -1.30 2.57 0.27
C TYR A 72 -1.58 1.69 -0.97
N HIS A 73 -0.97 1.99 -2.11
CA HIS A 73 -1.18 1.25 -3.35
C HIS A 73 -0.66 -0.19 -3.27
N LEU A 74 0.41 -0.43 -2.53
CA LEU A 74 0.90 -1.77 -2.23
C LEU A 74 -0.13 -2.56 -1.41
N LEU A 75 -0.73 -1.97 -0.36
CA LEU A 75 -1.79 -2.63 0.42
C LEU A 75 -3.03 -2.97 -0.43
N VAL A 76 -3.42 -2.08 -1.36
CA VAL A 76 -4.50 -2.36 -2.31
C VAL A 76 -4.15 -3.52 -3.25
N LEU A 77 -2.92 -3.59 -3.75
CA LEU A 77 -2.43 -4.69 -4.57
C LEU A 77 -2.44 -6.03 -3.81
N LEU A 78 -1.99 -6.03 -2.56
CA LEU A 78 -2.01 -7.22 -1.71
C LEU A 78 -3.45 -7.69 -1.47
N ALA A 79 -4.38 -6.76 -1.21
CA ALA A 79 -5.80 -7.08 -1.06
C ALA A 79 -6.41 -7.71 -2.32
N ASP A 80 -6.16 -7.12 -3.50
CA ASP A 80 -6.57 -7.66 -4.82
C ASP A 80 -5.98 -9.06 -5.08
N SER A 81 -4.75 -9.30 -4.60
CA SER A 81 -4.03 -10.57 -4.76
C SER A 81 -4.38 -11.62 -3.70
N GLY A 82 -5.24 -11.30 -2.73
CA GLY A 82 -5.57 -12.20 -1.61
C GLY A 82 -4.42 -12.43 -0.61
N VAL A 83 -3.38 -11.59 -0.61
CA VAL A 83 -2.20 -11.66 0.26
C VAL A 83 -2.31 -10.63 1.38
N ARG A 84 -1.73 -10.89 2.56
CA ARG A 84 -1.67 -9.93 3.68
C ARG A 84 -0.30 -9.27 3.78
N LEU A 85 -0.26 -8.05 4.32
CA LEU A 85 1.02 -7.40 4.66
C LEU A 85 1.85 -8.27 5.63
N SER A 86 1.19 -8.95 6.57
CA SER A 86 1.83 -9.87 7.51
C SER A 86 2.60 -11.00 6.80
N ASP A 87 2.12 -11.46 5.65
CA ASP A 87 2.76 -12.54 4.90
C ASP A 87 4.10 -12.05 4.33
N ALA A 88 4.15 -10.82 3.82
CA ALA A 88 5.40 -10.19 3.36
C ALA A 88 6.36 -9.89 4.53
N VAL A 89 5.84 -9.43 5.68
CA VAL A 89 6.64 -9.16 6.88
C VAL A 89 7.28 -10.45 7.41
N ALA A 90 6.54 -11.57 7.44
CA ALA A 90 7.09 -12.86 7.86
C ALA A 90 8.29 -13.30 6.99
N ILE A 91 8.26 -12.98 5.69
CA ILE A 91 9.41 -13.22 4.79
C ILE A 91 10.60 -12.33 5.16
N LEU A 92 10.37 -11.06 5.53
CA LEU A 92 11.45 -10.16 5.99
C LEU A 92 12.05 -10.63 7.30
N GLU A 93 11.24 -11.03 8.27
CA GLU A 93 11.69 -11.59 9.56
C GLU A 93 12.55 -12.84 9.36
N ALA A 94 12.09 -13.76 8.51
CA ALA A 94 12.82 -14.98 8.17
C ALA A 94 14.14 -14.72 7.42
N ARG A 95 14.30 -13.57 6.75
CA ARG A 95 15.55 -13.14 6.12
C ARG A 95 16.49 -12.44 7.10
N HIS A 96 15.94 -11.67 8.03
CA HIS A 96 16.72 -10.97 9.05
C HIS A 96 17.35 -11.93 10.07
N GLY A 97 16.65 -13.01 10.42
CA GLY A 97 17.17 -14.04 11.32
C GLY A 97 18.19 -15.02 10.70
N ARG A 98 18.70 -14.73 9.49
CA ARG A 98 19.77 -15.51 8.83
C ARG A 98 21.14 -14.90 9.07
#